data_AF-A0A841TV93-F1
#
_entry.id   AF-A0A841TV93-F1
#
_cell.length_a   1.000
_cell.length_b   1.000
_cell.length_c   1.000
_cell.angle_alpha   90.00
_cell.angle_beta   90.00
_cell.angle_gamma   90.00
#
_symmetry.space_group_name_H-M   'P 1'
#
loop_
_entity.id
_entity.type
_entity.pdbx_description
1 polymer ?
#
loop_
_entity_poly.entity_id
_entity_poly.type
_entity_poly.pdbx_seq_one_letter_code
_entity_poly.pdbx_strand_id
1 'polypeptide(L)'
;MSMLVSEWAYEDDAVLNLVRNRLLTDLVTGGNGDGAISKEKLSRWNVHFSYAFPTLAVFEPSGFGRGERGRRRYAEQIGDFLRREGPDASDVFVDEEGRVGLLFSWESKEAVEDIHARLRDRFELPINAGVGLPCGKLADAPLSYRQALHALDARFYKGVGRVVYYNETGNYRRLGDYPAAKEKELFERLGSEEEPIGLEEAVDDFYEELLEEGPLDRRFIDESTIRLLIGLEKRACGEAYDGSAYRSYSGYDVLSVVQMETLQEIKEHVRAQLRKLREWMKPVPAESRHTIIKKTLEYLKQDFEFATLDNTARKVHMTPTYLSALFKNSTGKTFIEQLTDIRIEKAKDMLRGTHLKNYEVAEKVGYKDSRYFSQIFKKKVGLSPSEYRDLTAK
;
A
#
# COMPACT_ATOMS: atom_id res chain seq x y z
N MET A 1 -10.84 47.26 -43.21
CA MET A 1 -11.23 46.09 -42.39
C MET A 1 -9.94 45.47 -41.85
N SER A 2 -9.28 45.94 -40.78
CA SER A 2 -9.73 46.43 -39.46
C SER A 2 -10.81 45.56 -38.84
N MET A 3 -10.39 44.50 -38.15
CA MET A 3 -11.01 43.90 -36.97
C MET A 3 -9.89 43.10 -36.28
N LEU A 4 -9.22 43.69 -35.28
CA LEU A 4 -9.54 43.45 -33.86
C LEU A 4 -9.59 41.95 -33.53
N VAL A 5 -8.42 41.32 -33.41
CA VAL A 5 -8.25 40.23 -32.44
C VAL A 5 -7.37 40.80 -31.35
N SER A 6 -8.07 41.28 -30.34
CA SER A 6 -7.61 41.95 -29.13
C SER A 6 -6.47 41.22 -28.44
N GLU A 7 -5.47 42.00 -28.06
CA GLU A 7 -4.68 41.87 -26.84
C GLU A 7 -5.57 41.38 -25.69
N TRP A 8 -5.40 40.12 -25.29
CA TRP A 8 -5.78 39.68 -23.95
C TRP A 8 -4.46 39.51 -23.21
N ALA A 9 -4.01 40.62 -22.61
CA ALA A 9 -3.09 40.56 -21.50
C ALA A 9 -3.78 39.76 -20.39
N TYR A 10 -3.41 38.49 -20.23
CA TYR A 10 -3.79 37.71 -19.07
C TYR A 10 -2.99 38.20 -17.87
N GLU A 11 -3.41 39.33 -17.31
CA GLU A 11 -3.02 39.81 -15.96
C GLU A 11 -3.82 39.06 -14.90
N ASP A 12 -3.78 37.73 -14.95
CA ASP A 12 -4.26 36.91 -13.85
C ASP A 12 -3.07 36.12 -13.32
N ASP A 13 -2.56 36.54 -12.16
CA ASP A 13 -1.42 35.91 -11.48
C ASP A 13 -1.61 34.40 -11.36
N ALA A 14 -2.86 33.92 -11.28
CA ALA A 14 -3.19 32.50 -11.29
C ALA A 14 -2.81 31.80 -12.60
N VAL A 15 -3.08 32.41 -13.76
CA VAL A 15 -2.75 31.86 -15.09
C VAL A 15 -1.25 31.89 -15.31
N LEU A 16 -0.58 32.98 -14.93
CA LEU A 16 0.88 33.11 -15.00
C LEU A 16 1.58 32.03 -14.16
N ASN A 17 1.12 31.82 -12.92
CA ASN A 17 1.66 30.78 -12.04
C ASN A 17 1.43 29.37 -12.60
N LEU A 18 0.27 29.10 -13.20
CA LEU A 18 -0.05 27.79 -13.76
C LEU A 18 0.82 27.47 -14.99
N VAL A 19 1.05 28.46 -15.86
CA VAL A 19 1.94 28.31 -17.03
C VAL A 19 3.40 28.16 -16.58
N ARG A 20 3.86 28.97 -15.62
CA ARG A 20 5.21 28.86 -15.03
C ARG A 20 5.43 27.48 -14.41
N ASN A 21 4.48 27.00 -13.62
CA ASN A 21 4.55 25.68 -12.99
C ASN A 21 4.71 24.58 -14.05
N ARG A 22 3.88 24.60 -15.09
CA ARG A 22 3.94 23.63 -16.17
C ARG A 22 5.27 23.66 -16.93
N LEU A 23 5.78 24.85 -17.24
CA LEU A 23 7.07 25.00 -17.92
C LEU A 23 8.23 24.43 -17.10
N LEU A 24 8.25 24.70 -15.80
CA LEU A 24 9.26 24.17 -14.89
C LEU A 24 9.14 22.65 -14.74
N THR A 25 7.92 22.11 -14.60
CA THR A 25 7.67 20.67 -14.56
C THR A 25 8.12 20.00 -15.86
N ASP A 26 7.80 20.54 -17.03
CA ASP A 26 8.23 20.00 -18.32
C ASP A 26 9.77 20.05 -18.46
N LEU A 27 10.40 21.14 -18.01
CA LEU A 27 11.86 21.31 -18.00
C LEU A 27 12.56 20.23 -17.17
N VAL A 28 12.05 19.89 -15.99
CA VAL A 28 12.72 18.96 -15.07
C VAL A 28 12.33 17.50 -15.27
N THR A 29 11.17 17.22 -15.85
CA THR A 29 10.73 15.86 -16.18
C THR A 29 11.21 15.41 -17.56
N GLY A 30 11.72 16.34 -18.38
CA GLY A 30 12.25 16.06 -19.72
C GLY A 30 11.16 15.80 -20.75
N GLY A 31 10.03 16.53 -20.68
CA GLY A 31 8.84 16.31 -21.53
C GLY A 31 9.14 16.12 -23.02
N ASN A 32 8.34 15.29 -23.69
CA ASN A 32 8.43 14.82 -25.10
C ASN A 32 8.36 15.91 -26.20
N GLY A 33 8.69 17.17 -25.91
CA GLY A 33 8.72 18.24 -26.90
C GLY A 33 10.13 18.44 -27.46
N ASP A 34 10.31 18.16 -28.74
CA ASP A 34 11.52 18.32 -29.56
C ASP A 34 11.97 19.79 -29.75
N GLY A 35 11.67 20.67 -28.78
CA GLY A 35 12.00 22.08 -28.80
C GLY A 35 12.66 22.47 -27.49
N ALA A 36 13.98 22.68 -27.53
CA ALA A 36 14.72 23.30 -26.44
C ALA A 36 13.95 24.53 -25.92
N ILE A 37 13.64 24.57 -24.63
CA ILE A 37 12.96 25.70 -24.01
C ILE A 37 13.89 26.92 -24.16
N SER A 38 13.54 27.83 -25.07
CA SER A 38 14.34 29.02 -25.38
C SER A 38 14.34 30.01 -24.21
N LYS A 39 15.45 30.72 -24.00
CA LYS A 39 15.56 31.79 -22.96
C LYS A 39 14.43 32.82 -23.04
N GLU A 40 14.00 33.18 -24.25
CA GLU A 40 12.88 34.10 -24.49
C GLU A 40 11.54 33.58 -23.96
N LYS A 41 11.33 32.25 -23.99
CA LYS A 41 10.13 31.63 -23.39
C LYS A 41 10.22 31.66 -21.88
N LEU A 42 11.39 31.39 -21.28
CA LEU A 42 11.57 31.43 -19.83
C LEU A 42 11.39 32.85 -19.27
N SER A 43 12.00 33.85 -19.92
CA SER A 43 11.88 35.25 -19.52
C SER A 43 10.44 35.77 -19.63
N ARG A 44 9.69 35.32 -20.65
CA ARG A 44 8.29 35.72 -20.85
C ARG A 44 7.37 35.27 -19.71
N TRP A 45 7.75 34.25 -18.95
CA TRP A 45 6.94 33.67 -17.87
C TRP A 45 7.59 33.84 -16.48
N ASN A 46 8.47 34.83 -16.31
CA ASN A 46 9.17 35.13 -15.05
C ASN A 46 9.90 33.92 -14.43
N VAL A 47 10.46 33.05 -15.26
CA VAL A 47 11.36 31.99 -14.82
C VAL A 47 12.80 32.52 -14.88
N HIS A 48 13.53 32.41 -13.77
CA HIS A 48 14.96 32.75 -13.79
C HIS A 48 15.68 31.76 -14.71
N PHE A 49 16.68 32.24 -15.44
CA PHE A 49 17.46 31.39 -16.36
C PHE A 49 18.98 31.57 -16.18
N SER A 50 19.37 32.38 -15.21
CA SER A 50 20.75 32.66 -14.84
C SER A 50 21.02 32.09 -13.45
N TYR A 51 21.28 30.79 -13.39
CA TYR A 51 21.68 30.11 -12.16
C TYR A 51 23.17 29.82 -12.18
N ALA A 52 23.86 30.10 -11.08
CA ALA A 52 25.22 29.61 -10.86
C ALA A 52 25.12 28.14 -10.45
N PHE A 53 25.49 27.24 -11.36
CA PHE A 53 25.35 25.79 -11.21
C PHE A 53 23.92 25.35 -10.81
N PRO A 54 22.95 25.36 -11.75
CA PRO A 54 21.56 25.06 -11.45
C PRO A 54 21.41 23.71 -10.73
N THR A 55 20.65 23.71 -9.63
CA THR A 55 20.43 22.53 -8.78
C THR A 55 18.96 22.40 -8.42
N LEU A 56 18.47 21.17 -8.27
CA LEU A 56 17.12 20.88 -7.80
C LEU A 56 17.14 20.39 -6.34
N ALA A 57 16.31 21.00 -5.52
CA ALA A 57 15.81 20.41 -4.28
C ALA A 57 14.35 20.03 -4.47
N VAL A 58 13.94 18.86 -4.01
CA VAL A 58 12.55 18.40 -4.09
C VAL A 58 12.05 18.14 -2.68
N PHE A 59 10.97 18.81 -2.31
CA PHE A 59 10.32 18.72 -1.02
C PHE A 59 9.06 17.86 -1.12
N GLU A 60 8.88 16.96 -0.17
CA GLU A 60 7.76 16.02 -0.15
C GLU A 60 7.24 15.83 1.29
N PRO A 61 5.98 16.19 1.58
CA PRO A 61 5.41 15.98 2.90
C PRO A 61 5.11 14.50 3.16
N SER A 62 5.42 14.06 4.37
CA SER A 62 5.15 12.73 4.88
C SER A 62 3.70 12.55 5.36
N GLY A 63 3.26 11.29 5.48
CA GLY A 63 2.04 10.93 6.23
C GLY A 63 0.72 11.02 5.46
N PHE A 64 0.75 11.17 4.12
CA PHE A 64 -0.46 11.30 3.31
C PHE A 64 -1.08 9.98 2.80
N GLY A 65 -0.41 8.82 2.95
CA GLY A 65 -0.93 7.54 2.46
C GLY A 65 -1.44 7.59 1.00
N ARG A 66 -2.62 7.00 0.71
CA ARG A 66 -3.32 7.09 -0.60
C ARG A 66 -4.10 8.42 -0.83
N GLY A 67 -4.03 9.38 0.09
CA GLY A 67 -4.85 10.60 0.08
C GLY A 67 -4.35 11.69 -0.88
N GLU A 68 -4.49 11.48 -2.19
CA GLU A 68 -3.95 12.38 -3.24
C GLU A 68 -4.42 13.83 -3.12
N ARG A 69 -5.70 14.07 -2.79
CA ARG A 69 -6.25 15.45 -2.69
C ARG A 69 -5.69 16.24 -1.51
N GLY A 70 -5.44 15.58 -0.38
CA GLY A 70 -4.85 16.22 0.80
C GLY A 70 -3.40 16.59 0.55
N ARG A 71 -2.64 15.66 -0.03
CA ARG A 71 -1.23 15.84 -0.36
C ARG A 71 -0.99 17.00 -1.30
N ARG A 72 -1.75 17.09 -2.40
CA ARG A 72 -1.60 18.16 -3.39
C ARG A 72 -1.87 19.54 -2.81
N ARG A 73 -2.93 19.67 -1.99
CA ARG A 73 -3.24 20.94 -1.31
C ARG A 73 -2.12 21.35 -0.34
N TYR A 74 -1.51 20.39 0.34
CA TYR A 74 -0.37 20.64 1.23
C TYR A 74 0.87 21.07 0.45
N ALA A 75 1.15 20.40 -0.68
CA ALA A 75 2.23 20.74 -1.60
C ALA A 75 2.06 22.15 -2.19
N GLU A 76 0.84 22.56 -2.54
CA GLU A 76 0.54 23.93 -2.98
C GLU A 76 0.90 24.96 -1.90
N GLN A 77 0.55 24.72 -0.63
CA GLN A 77 0.90 25.62 0.48
C GLN A 77 2.42 25.69 0.72
N ILE A 78 3.12 24.55 0.62
CA ILE A 78 4.59 24.51 0.68
C ILE A 78 5.18 25.30 -0.48
N GLY A 79 4.65 25.12 -1.70
CA GLY A 79 5.07 25.84 -2.89
C GLY A 79 4.92 27.36 -2.75
N ASP A 80 3.79 27.83 -2.24
CA ASP A 80 3.55 29.25 -2.01
C ASP A 80 4.46 29.83 -0.92
N PHE A 81 4.76 29.05 0.12
CA PHE A 81 5.74 29.42 1.13
C PHE A 81 7.15 29.55 0.53
N LEU A 82 7.59 28.56 -0.26
CA LEU A 82 8.90 28.58 -0.91
C LEU A 82 9.04 29.72 -1.93
N ARG A 83 7.98 30.07 -2.67
CA ARG A 83 8.01 31.23 -3.59
C ARG A 83 8.23 32.56 -2.87
N ARG A 84 7.74 32.67 -1.64
CA ARG A 84 7.83 33.90 -0.85
C ARG A 84 9.10 34.02 -0.02
N GLU A 85 9.54 32.89 0.53
CA GLU A 85 10.53 32.85 1.60
C GLU A 85 11.80 32.09 1.19
N GLY A 86 11.79 31.47 0.01
CA GLY A 86 12.93 30.73 -0.55
C GLY A 86 14.09 31.63 -0.99
N PRO A 87 15.20 31.03 -1.43
CA PRO A 87 16.40 31.78 -1.82
C PRO A 87 16.12 32.72 -3.00
N ASP A 88 16.84 33.85 -3.02
CA ASP A 88 16.78 34.80 -4.13
C ASP A 88 17.12 34.10 -5.46
N ALA A 89 16.47 34.56 -6.54
CA ALA A 89 16.63 34.00 -7.88
C ALA A 89 16.41 32.47 -7.95
N SER A 90 15.37 31.99 -7.26
CA SER A 90 14.91 30.60 -7.33
C SER A 90 13.52 30.47 -7.96
N ASP A 91 13.25 29.26 -8.44
CA ASP A 91 12.01 28.91 -9.13
C ASP A 91 11.37 27.69 -8.49
N VAL A 92 10.06 27.80 -8.20
CA VAL A 92 9.30 26.75 -7.51
C VAL A 92 8.25 26.18 -8.45
N PHE A 93 8.09 24.87 -8.41
CA PHE A 93 7.00 24.16 -9.08
C PHE A 93 6.44 23.04 -8.20
N VAL A 94 5.22 22.62 -8.49
CA VAL A 94 4.55 21.48 -7.88
C VAL A 94 4.19 20.51 -8.99
N ASP A 95 4.65 19.27 -8.88
CA ASP A 95 4.36 18.24 -9.89
C ASP A 95 3.03 17.50 -9.63
N GLU A 96 2.68 16.58 -10.53
CA GLU A 96 1.42 15.83 -10.47
C GLU A 96 1.34 14.87 -9.27
N GLU A 97 2.49 14.44 -8.73
CA GLU A 97 2.59 13.56 -7.55
C GLU A 97 2.49 14.35 -6.23
N GLY A 98 2.37 15.68 -6.29
CA GLY A 98 2.30 16.54 -5.12
C GLY A 98 3.67 16.73 -4.45
N ARG A 99 4.76 16.70 -5.23
CA ARG A 99 6.11 17.10 -4.79
C ARG A 99 6.37 18.53 -5.19
N VAL A 100 7.11 19.26 -4.35
CA VAL A 100 7.45 20.66 -4.58
C VAL A 100 8.92 20.77 -4.96
N GLY A 101 9.21 21.12 -6.21
CA GLY A 101 10.58 21.35 -6.67
C GLY A 101 11.00 22.80 -6.50
N LEU A 102 12.25 23.00 -6.08
CA LEU A 102 12.95 24.27 -5.98
C LEU A 102 14.18 24.18 -6.87
N LEU A 103 14.20 24.99 -7.94
CA LEU A 103 15.36 25.20 -8.81
C LEU A 103 16.11 26.44 -8.32
N PHE A 104 17.39 26.27 -7.96
CA PHE A 104 18.20 27.32 -7.33
C PHE A 104 19.66 27.25 -7.78
N SER A 105 20.44 28.28 -7.45
CA SER A 105 21.89 28.32 -7.66
C SER A 105 22.62 27.59 -6.52
N TRP A 106 23.54 26.68 -6.84
CA TRP A 106 24.24 25.86 -5.82
C TRP A 106 24.97 26.67 -4.75
N GLU A 107 25.42 27.88 -5.09
CA GLU A 107 26.06 28.81 -4.14
C GLU A 107 25.17 29.14 -2.93
N SER A 108 23.84 29.04 -3.10
CA SER A 108 22.84 29.26 -2.06
C SER A 108 22.37 27.97 -1.38
N LYS A 109 23.11 26.86 -1.46
CA LYS A 109 22.69 25.56 -0.87
C LYS A 109 22.37 25.62 0.62
N GLU A 110 23.05 26.48 1.39
CA GLU A 110 22.78 26.63 2.84
C GLU A 110 21.35 27.14 3.10
N ALA A 111 20.80 27.94 2.17
CA ALA A 111 19.42 28.42 2.26
C ALA A 111 18.39 27.28 2.13
N VAL A 112 18.76 26.11 1.59
CA VAL A 112 17.88 24.93 1.53
C VAL A 112 17.67 24.34 2.93
N GLU A 113 18.70 24.30 3.76
CA GLU A 113 18.58 23.87 5.16
C GLU A 113 17.76 24.87 5.98
N ASP A 114 18.04 26.16 5.81
CA ASP A 114 17.33 27.23 6.52
C ASP A 114 15.84 27.23 6.16
N ILE A 115 15.50 27.13 4.87
CA ILE A 115 14.10 27.10 4.44
C ILE A 115 13.40 25.82 4.88
N HIS A 116 14.12 24.68 4.91
CA HIS A 116 13.59 23.43 5.45
C HIS A 116 13.29 23.52 6.95
N ALA A 117 14.18 24.13 7.74
CA ALA A 117 13.94 24.38 9.15
C ALA A 117 12.68 25.22 9.38
N ARG A 118 12.50 26.29 8.58
CA ARG A 118 11.30 27.13 8.65
C ARG A 118 10.03 26.42 8.20
N LEU A 119 10.12 25.52 7.20
CA LEU A 119 9.02 24.66 6.79
C LEU A 119 8.60 23.74 7.95
N ARG A 120 9.55 23.12 8.64
CA ARG A 120 9.29 22.28 9.83
C ARG A 120 8.61 23.05 10.97
N ASP A 121 8.95 24.32 11.18
CA ASP A 121 8.29 25.14 12.22
C ASP A 121 6.88 25.59 11.80
N ARG A 122 6.63 25.71 10.50
CA ARG A 122 5.37 26.21 9.91
C ARG A 122 4.32 25.11 9.72
N PHE A 123 4.75 23.90 9.41
CA PHE A 123 3.90 22.80 8.95
C PHE A 123 3.93 21.65 9.95
N GLU A 124 2.75 21.12 10.29
CA GLU A 124 2.61 20.03 11.26
C GLU A 124 3.19 18.70 10.78
N LEU A 125 3.15 18.44 9.47
CA LEU A 125 3.65 17.19 8.90
C LEU A 125 5.15 17.31 8.60
N PRO A 126 5.94 16.26 8.86
CA PRO A 126 7.33 16.23 8.45
C PRO A 126 7.46 16.43 6.94
N ILE A 127 8.38 17.28 6.51
CA ILE A 127 8.66 17.50 5.09
C ILE A 127 10.05 16.96 4.81
N ASN A 128 10.17 16.03 3.86
CA ASN A 128 11.45 15.50 3.41
C ASN A 128 11.97 16.40 2.29
N ALA A 129 13.28 16.57 2.19
CA ALA A 129 13.92 17.27 1.08
C ALA A 129 15.06 16.44 0.50
N GLY A 130 14.98 16.11 -0.78
CA GLY A 130 16.08 15.50 -1.51
C GLY A 130 16.76 16.56 -2.37
N VAL A 131 18.09 16.62 -2.37
CA VAL A 131 18.86 17.61 -3.12
C VAL A 131 19.75 16.90 -4.14
N GLY A 132 19.61 17.24 -5.41
CA GLY A 132 20.43 16.72 -6.49
C GLY A 132 21.83 17.34 -6.53
N LEU A 133 22.67 16.91 -7.47
CA LEU A 133 23.96 17.52 -7.69
C LEU A 133 23.84 18.79 -8.54
N PRO A 134 24.79 19.75 -8.40
CA PRO A 134 24.88 20.91 -9.27
C PRO A 134 25.13 20.53 -10.73
N CYS A 135 24.38 21.17 -11.63
CA CYS A 135 24.51 20.99 -13.06
C CYS A 135 25.40 22.06 -13.71
N GLY A 136 26.03 21.75 -14.84
CA GLY A 136 26.81 22.73 -15.61
C GLY A 136 25.93 23.70 -16.41
N LYS A 137 24.72 23.30 -16.79
CA LYS A 137 23.75 24.11 -17.55
C LYS A 137 22.32 23.73 -17.18
N LEU A 138 21.37 24.64 -17.42
CA LEU A 138 19.96 24.43 -17.11
C LEU A 138 19.34 23.24 -17.84
N ALA A 139 19.83 22.90 -19.04
CA ALA A 139 19.35 21.74 -19.80
C ALA A 139 19.61 20.39 -19.09
N ASP A 140 20.53 20.35 -18.13
CA ASP A 140 20.83 19.15 -17.34
C ASP A 140 19.97 19.05 -16.06
N ALA A 141 19.08 20.02 -15.82
CA ALA A 141 18.16 20.02 -14.67
C ALA A 141 17.37 18.70 -14.49
N PRO A 142 16.92 17.98 -15.54
CA PRO A 142 16.32 16.66 -15.37
C PRO A 142 17.18 15.64 -14.64
N LEU A 143 18.50 15.72 -14.78
CA LEU A 143 19.41 14.82 -14.05
C LEU A 143 19.42 15.16 -12.56
N SER A 144 19.57 16.45 -12.21
CA SER A 144 19.53 16.91 -10.81
C SER A 144 18.18 16.59 -10.15
N TYR A 145 17.08 16.75 -10.89
CA TYR A 145 15.74 16.37 -10.41
C TYR A 145 15.65 14.86 -10.11
N ARG A 146 16.08 13.98 -11.01
CA ARG A 146 16.10 12.53 -10.75
C ARG A 146 16.98 12.16 -9.54
N GLN A 147 18.10 12.84 -9.36
CA GLN A 147 18.98 12.66 -8.20
C GLN A 147 18.32 13.13 -6.90
N ALA A 148 17.62 14.27 -6.93
CA ALA A 148 16.84 14.76 -5.80
C ALA A 148 15.73 13.77 -5.40
N LEU A 149 15.02 13.19 -6.38
CA LEU A 149 14.04 12.13 -6.12
C LEU A 149 14.68 10.89 -5.48
N HIS A 150 15.85 10.46 -5.95
CA HIS A 150 16.60 9.36 -5.32
C HIS A 150 17.03 9.71 -3.87
N ALA A 151 17.40 10.96 -3.62
CA ALA A 151 17.74 11.41 -2.28
C ALA A 151 16.52 11.44 -1.33
N LEU A 152 15.31 11.70 -1.84
CA LEU A 152 14.07 11.60 -1.06
C LEU A 152 13.78 10.18 -0.58
N ASP A 153 14.17 9.15 -1.35
CA ASP A 153 14.00 7.75 -0.96
C ASP A 153 14.85 7.36 0.25
N ALA A 154 15.90 8.13 0.56
CA ALA A 154 16.72 7.92 1.75
C ALA A 154 15.92 8.04 3.06
N ARG A 155 14.73 8.67 3.04
CA ARG A 155 13.80 8.68 4.17
C ARG A 155 13.51 7.28 4.71
N PHE A 156 13.53 6.27 3.83
CA PHE A 156 13.22 4.90 4.20
C PHE A 156 14.15 4.38 5.31
N TYR A 157 15.43 4.71 5.23
CA TYR A 157 16.45 4.32 6.21
C TYR A 157 16.81 5.43 7.20
N LYS A 158 16.80 6.70 6.77
CA LYS A 158 17.24 7.85 7.60
C LYS A 158 16.10 8.48 8.41
N GLY A 159 14.85 8.06 8.18
CA GLY A 159 13.66 8.62 8.80
C GLY A 159 13.12 9.85 8.07
N VAL A 160 11.95 10.34 8.51
CA VAL A 160 11.22 11.45 7.89
C VAL A 160 11.70 12.82 8.35
N GLY A 161 11.37 13.87 7.59
CA GLY A 161 11.57 15.26 7.98
C GLY A 161 13.00 15.74 7.87
N ARG A 162 13.79 15.22 6.93
CA ARG A 162 15.22 15.54 6.77
C ARG A 162 15.54 16.07 5.38
N VAL A 163 16.59 16.88 5.29
CA VAL A 163 17.29 17.19 4.04
C VAL A 163 18.33 16.10 3.81
N VAL A 164 18.40 15.57 2.58
CA VAL A 164 19.39 14.58 2.16
C VAL A 164 19.95 15.00 0.81
N TYR A 165 21.27 15.10 0.71
CA TYR A 165 21.93 15.36 -0.56
C TYR A 165 22.23 14.04 -1.28
N TYR A 166 22.18 14.05 -2.61
CA TYR A 166 22.38 12.86 -3.42
C TYR A 166 23.75 12.20 -3.19
N ASN A 167 24.80 12.97 -2.95
CA ASN A 167 26.15 12.46 -2.61
C ASN A 167 26.21 11.76 -1.23
N GLU A 168 25.21 11.95 -0.37
CA GLU A 168 25.08 11.30 0.93
C GLU A 168 24.17 10.05 0.87
N THR A 169 23.65 9.73 -0.31
CA THR A 169 22.84 8.53 -0.52
C THR A 169 23.73 7.29 -0.56
N GLY A 170 23.27 6.20 0.05
CA GLY A 170 23.97 4.93 0.00
C GLY A 170 23.77 4.23 -1.34
N ASN A 171 24.70 3.35 -1.71
CA ASN A 171 24.47 2.42 -2.81
C ASN A 171 23.55 1.30 -2.31
N TYR A 172 22.28 1.37 -2.69
CA TYR A 172 21.31 0.32 -2.35
C TYR A 172 21.53 -0.92 -3.22
N ARG A 173 21.68 -2.07 -2.57
CA ARG A 173 21.78 -3.35 -3.26
C ARG A 173 20.39 -3.78 -3.73
N ARG A 174 20.28 -4.22 -4.98
CA ARG A 174 19.01 -4.69 -5.57
C ARG A 174 18.56 -6.06 -5.06
N LEU A 175 19.53 -6.88 -4.70
CA LEU A 175 19.34 -8.27 -4.31
C LEU A 175 20.03 -8.48 -2.97
N GLY A 176 19.35 -9.19 -2.09
CA GLY A 176 19.91 -9.78 -0.88
C GLY A 176 19.45 -11.23 -0.76
N ASP A 177 19.89 -11.89 0.30
CA ASP A 177 19.42 -13.23 0.63
C ASP A 177 18.33 -13.15 1.70
N TYR A 178 17.27 -13.92 1.49
CA TYR A 178 16.17 -13.97 2.45
C TYR A 178 16.57 -14.84 3.66
N PRO A 179 16.57 -14.30 4.90
CA PRO A 179 17.09 -15.00 6.07
C PRO A 179 16.07 -16.00 6.63
N ALA A 180 15.94 -17.14 5.96
CA ALA A 180 14.99 -18.19 6.31
C ALA A 180 15.24 -18.79 7.71
N ALA A 181 16.48 -18.76 8.20
CA ALA A 181 16.83 -19.17 9.55
C ALA A 181 16.21 -18.23 10.61
N LYS A 182 16.28 -16.91 10.39
CA LYS A 182 15.67 -15.90 11.26
C LYS A 182 14.15 -15.95 11.25
N GLU A 183 13.54 -16.21 10.09
CA GLU A 183 12.09 -16.49 10.04
C GLU A 183 11.70 -17.69 10.91
N LYS A 184 12.49 -18.77 10.88
CA LYS A 184 12.23 -19.97 11.70
C LYS A 184 12.37 -19.66 13.19
N GLU A 185 13.45 -18.98 13.57
CA GLU A 185 13.69 -18.53 14.95
C GLU A 185 12.53 -17.66 15.46
N LEU A 186 12.09 -16.70 14.65
CA LEU A 186 10.96 -15.83 14.97
C LEU A 186 9.66 -16.63 15.19
N PHE A 187 9.40 -17.65 14.37
CA PHE A 187 8.26 -18.54 14.57
C PHE A 187 8.35 -19.35 15.87
N GLU A 188 9.54 -19.82 16.24
CA GLU A 188 9.75 -20.58 17.49
C GLU A 188 9.50 -19.67 18.72
N ARG A 189 10.01 -18.43 18.71
CA ARG A 189 9.73 -17.44 19.77
C ARG A 189 8.26 -17.01 19.82
N LEU A 190 7.56 -17.05 18.68
CA LEU A 190 6.12 -16.76 18.66
C LEU A 190 5.29 -17.79 19.45
N GLY A 191 5.74 -19.06 19.46
CA GLY A 191 5.09 -20.16 20.17
C GLY A 191 5.51 -20.31 21.64
N SER A 192 6.56 -19.61 22.08
CA SER A 192 7.06 -19.68 23.46
C SER A 192 6.24 -18.77 24.41
N GLU A 193 6.33 -19.04 25.71
CA GLU A 193 5.77 -18.16 26.76
C GLU A 193 6.67 -16.94 27.05
N GLU A 194 7.71 -16.70 26.24
CA GLU A 194 8.65 -15.60 26.45
C GLU A 194 7.97 -14.23 26.48
N GLU A 195 8.55 -13.30 27.24
CA GLU A 195 8.04 -11.94 27.35
C GLU A 195 8.02 -11.23 25.98
N PRO A 196 7.12 -10.25 25.75
CA PRO A 196 6.98 -9.53 24.48
C PRO A 196 8.29 -8.95 23.93
N ILE A 197 9.25 -8.63 24.80
CA ILE A 197 10.56 -8.05 24.45
C ILE A 197 11.34 -8.99 23.51
N GLY A 198 11.38 -10.30 23.79
CA GLY A 198 12.14 -11.26 22.97
C GLY A 198 11.60 -11.43 21.55
N LEU A 199 10.30 -11.13 21.33
CA LEU A 199 9.69 -11.13 20.00
C LEU A 199 10.04 -9.85 19.23
N GLU A 200 10.16 -8.71 19.91
CA GLU A 200 10.56 -7.45 19.28
C GLU A 200 12.00 -7.50 18.79
N GLU A 201 12.90 -8.05 19.62
CA GLU A 201 14.31 -8.30 19.26
C GLU A 201 14.42 -9.25 18.06
N ALA A 202 13.64 -10.34 18.01
CA ALA A 202 13.69 -11.27 16.88
C ALA A 202 13.25 -10.64 15.54
N VAL A 203 12.36 -9.63 15.59
CA VAL A 203 12.02 -8.84 14.40
C VAL A 203 13.21 -7.98 13.97
N ASP A 204 13.90 -7.35 14.92
CA ASP A 204 15.10 -6.57 14.60
C ASP A 204 16.20 -7.45 14.02
N ASP A 205 16.49 -8.59 14.66
CA ASP A 205 17.47 -9.58 14.19
C ASP A 205 17.21 -10.02 12.74
N PHE A 206 15.94 -10.20 12.36
CA PHE A 206 15.58 -10.57 10.97
C PHE A 206 16.00 -9.49 9.97
N TYR A 207 15.76 -8.21 10.27
CA TYR A 207 16.13 -7.12 9.37
C TYR A 207 17.62 -6.77 9.46
N GLU A 208 18.26 -6.97 10.60
CA GLU A 208 19.71 -6.81 10.74
C GLU A 208 20.45 -7.82 9.87
N GLU A 209 20.04 -9.10 9.88
CA GLU A 209 20.57 -10.14 8.99
C GLU A 209 20.33 -9.77 7.52
N LEU A 210 19.13 -9.31 7.18
CA LEU A 210 18.78 -8.88 5.81
C LEU A 210 19.70 -7.74 5.31
N LEU A 211 20.13 -6.87 6.23
CA LEU A 211 20.92 -5.66 5.95
C LEU A 211 22.42 -5.83 6.27
N GLU A 212 22.88 -7.03 6.62
CA GLU A 212 24.26 -7.28 7.07
C GLU A 212 25.31 -6.80 6.06
N GLU A 213 25.10 -7.11 4.78
CA GLU A 213 25.95 -6.69 3.67
C GLU A 213 25.69 -5.24 3.19
N GLY A 214 24.89 -4.47 3.93
CA GLY A 214 24.54 -3.08 3.63
C GLY A 214 23.09 -2.88 3.16
N PRO A 215 22.68 -1.62 2.96
CA PRO A 215 21.28 -1.27 2.70
C PRO A 215 20.79 -1.81 1.35
N LEU A 216 19.52 -2.20 1.32
CA LEU A 216 18.88 -2.81 0.16
C LEU A 216 17.88 -1.84 -0.49
N ASP A 217 17.53 -2.10 -1.73
CA ASP A 217 16.41 -1.41 -2.36
C ASP A 217 15.12 -1.72 -1.60
N ARG A 218 14.32 -0.68 -1.36
CA ARG A 218 13.03 -0.78 -0.65
C ARG A 218 12.15 -1.90 -1.18
N ARG A 219 12.09 -2.11 -2.50
CA ARG A 219 11.29 -3.17 -3.13
C ARG A 219 11.64 -4.56 -2.59
N PHE A 220 12.93 -4.83 -2.41
CA PHE A 220 13.38 -6.11 -1.88
C PHE A 220 13.00 -6.29 -0.41
N ILE A 221 13.04 -5.21 0.37
CA ILE A 221 12.55 -5.20 1.75
C ILE A 221 11.05 -5.49 1.78
N ASP A 222 10.26 -4.77 0.99
CA ASP A 222 8.81 -4.97 0.89
C ASP A 222 8.49 -6.44 0.55
N GLU A 223 9.13 -7.01 -0.47
CA GLU A 223 8.96 -8.41 -0.88
C GLU A 223 9.35 -9.40 0.23
N SER A 224 10.47 -9.14 0.91
CA SER A 224 10.97 -9.98 2.01
C SER A 224 10.03 -9.93 3.22
N THR A 225 9.54 -8.75 3.58
CA THR A 225 8.56 -8.56 4.66
C THR A 225 7.25 -9.27 4.34
N ILE A 226 6.75 -9.14 3.12
CA ILE A 226 5.52 -9.82 2.69
C ILE A 226 5.71 -11.33 2.76
N ARG A 227 6.85 -11.84 2.27
CA ARG A 227 7.20 -13.26 2.36
C ARG A 227 7.25 -13.74 3.81
N LEU A 228 7.86 -12.97 4.71
CA LEU A 228 7.93 -13.27 6.15
C LEU A 228 6.54 -13.42 6.75
N LEU A 229 5.67 -12.43 6.58
CA LEU A 229 4.30 -12.45 7.13
C LEU A 229 3.51 -13.66 6.62
N ILE A 230 3.61 -13.96 5.33
CA ILE A 230 2.96 -15.13 4.72
C ILE A 230 3.52 -16.44 5.29
N GLY A 231 4.84 -16.54 5.41
CA GLY A 231 5.51 -17.75 5.88
C GLY A 231 5.23 -18.07 7.34
N LEU A 232 5.12 -17.04 8.20
CA LEU A 232 4.74 -17.20 9.60
C LEU A 232 3.28 -17.62 9.76
N GLU A 233 2.36 -17.03 8.99
CA GLU A 233 0.94 -17.43 9.00
C GLU A 233 0.75 -18.88 8.56
N LYS A 234 1.47 -19.30 7.51
CA LYS A 234 1.47 -20.69 7.04
C LYS A 234 1.92 -21.67 8.12
N ARG A 235 3.04 -21.37 8.79
CA ARG A 235 3.55 -22.22 9.88
C ARG A 235 2.58 -22.27 11.07
N ALA A 236 1.95 -21.16 11.42
CA ALA A 236 0.96 -21.10 12.49
C ALA A 236 -0.28 -21.97 12.21
N CYS A 237 -0.64 -22.18 10.94
CA CYS A 237 -1.82 -22.96 10.55
C CYS A 237 -1.55 -24.47 10.33
N GLY A 238 -0.28 -24.90 10.22
CA GLY A 238 0.11 -26.30 10.03
C GLY A 238 -0.34 -26.94 8.71
N GLU A 239 -0.40 -28.28 8.65
CA GLU A 239 -0.75 -29.10 7.47
C GLU A 239 -2.20 -28.91 6.95
N ALA A 240 -3.04 -28.16 7.67
CA ALA A 240 -4.38 -27.82 7.20
C ALA A 240 -4.38 -26.84 6.02
N TYR A 241 -3.21 -26.35 5.61
CA TYR A 241 -2.97 -25.50 4.47
C TYR A 241 -3.00 -26.30 3.15
N ASP A 242 -4.20 -26.62 2.65
CA ASP A 242 -4.32 -26.98 1.23
C ASP A 242 -4.19 -25.71 0.38
N GLY A 243 -3.37 -25.76 -0.67
CA GLY A 243 -3.00 -24.60 -1.50
C GLY A 243 -4.15 -23.85 -2.19
N SER A 244 -5.41 -24.16 -1.89
CA SER A 244 -6.57 -23.38 -2.34
C SER A 244 -6.63 -21.96 -1.74
N ALA A 245 -5.94 -21.73 -0.62
CA ALA A 245 -5.86 -20.43 0.06
C ALA A 245 -5.15 -19.33 -0.76
N TYR A 246 -4.44 -19.67 -1.84
CA TYR A 246 -3.78 -18.66 -2.68
C TYR A 246 -4.78 -17.75 -3.43
N ARG A 247 -6.03 -18.22 -3.65
CA ARG A 247 -7.05 -17.44 -4.38
C ARG A 247 -7.86 -16.47 -3.52
N SER A 248 -7.67 -16.45 -2.20
CA SER A 248 -8.39 -15.55 -1.29
C SER A 248 -7.55 -15.15 -0.09
N TYR A 249 -6.29 -14.76 -0.33
CA TYR A 249 -5.43 -14.22 0.71
C TYR A 249 -6.06 -12.94 1.29
N SER A 250 -6.76 -13.06 2.44
CA SER A 250 -7.33 -11.94 3.19
C SER A 250 -6.73 -11.78 4.59
N GLY A 251 -5.62 -12.49 4.88
CA GLY A 251 -4.99 -12.50 6.21
C GLY A 251 -4.26 -11.20 6.57
N TYR A 252 -3.53 -10.59 5.63
CA TYR A 252 -2.83 -9.32 5.81
C TYR A 252 -3.11 -8.37 4.65
N ASP A 253 -3.28 -7.09 4.96
CA ASP A 253 -3.25 -6.04 3.96
C ASP A 253 -1.79 -5.90 3.46
N VAL A 254 -1.41 -6.75 2.52
CA VAL A 254 -0.08 -6.74 1.88
C VAL A 254 0.24 -5.35 1.31
N LEU A 255 -0.78 -4.61 0.90
CA LEU A 255 -0.62 -3.25 0.38
C LEU A 255 -0.23 -2.25 1.48
N SER A 256 -0.47 -2.54 2.77
CA SER A 256 -0.07 -1.63 3.84
C SER A 256 1.44 -1.54 4.01
N VAL A 257 2.18 -2.64 3.77
CA VAL A 257 3.67 -2.63 3.84
C VAL A 257 4.24 -1.66 2.81
N VAL A 258 3.76 -1.75 1.57
CA VAL A 258 4.22 -0.92 0.44
C VAL A 258 3.88 0.57 0.65
N GLN A 259 2.98 0.91 1.58
CA GLN A 259 2.58 2.28 1.88
C GLN A 259 3.40 2.96 2.98
N MET A 260 4.19 2.20 3.74
CA MET A 260 4.98 2.74 4.85
C MET A 260 6.13 3.59 4.33
N GLU A 261 6.46 4.67 5.02
CA GLU A 261 7.51 5.59 4.56
C GLU A 261 8.89 5.18 5.04
N THR A 262 8.97 4.44 6.15
CA THR A 262 10.22 4.07 6.81
C THR A 262 10.31 2.57 7.11
N LEU A 263 11.54 2.05 7.19
CA LEU A 263 11.81 0.69 7.67
C LEU A 263 11.30 0.49 9.10
N GLN A 264 11.34 1.54 9.93
CA GLN A 264 10.85 1.49 11.29
C GLN A 264 9.34 1.24 11.35
N GLU A 265 8.55 1.91 10.49
CA GLU A 265 7.12 1.64 10.37
C GLU A 265 6.84 0.20 9.93
N ILE A 266 7.64 -0.34 9.00
CA ILE A 266 7.56 -1.75 8.59
C ILE A 266 7.82 -2.68 9.78
N LYS A 267 8.89 -2.45 10.54
CA LYS A 267 9.23 -3.25 11.74
C LYS A 267 8.10 -3.21 12.76
N GLU A 268 7.55 -2.04 13.06
CA GLU A 268 6.43 -1.85 13.98
C GLU A 268 5.16 -2.56 13.50
N HIS A 269 4.89 -2.51 12.20
CA HIS A 269 3.78 -3.24 11.60
C HIS A 269 3.95 -4.74 11.76
N VAL A 270 5.14 -5.29 11.45
CA VAL A 270 5.42 -6.72 11.64
C VAL A 270 5.20 -7.10 13.10
N ARG A 271 5.79 -6.37 14.06
CA ARG A 271 5.57 -6.61 15.50
C ARG A 271 4.07 -6.63 15.85
N ALA A 272 3.29 -5.68 15.33
CA ALA A 272 1.83 -5.63 15.55
C ALA A 272 1.09 -6.85 14.97
N GLN A 273 1.49 -7.34 13.79
CA GLN A 273 0.91 -8.55 13.20
C GLN A 273 1.30 -9.81 13.98
N LEU A 274 2.55 -9.89 14.45
CA LEU A 274 3.00 -11.02 15.27
C LEU A 274 2.27 -11.08 16.61
N ARG A 275 2.01 -9.93 17.26
CA ARG A 275 1.18 -9.90 18.48
C ARG A 275 -0.22 -10.47 18.23
N LYS A 276 -0.87 -10.12 17.11
CA LYS A 276 -2.17 -10.71 16.74
C LYS A 276 -2.07 -12.21 16.48
N LEU A 277 -1.03 -12.63 15.75
CA LEU A 277 -0.80 -14.03 15.45
C LEU A 277 -0.55 -14.85 16.72
N ARG A 278 0.20 -14.31 17.69
CA ARG A 278 0.44 -14.91 19.01
C ARG A 278 -0.86 -15.12 19.78
N GLU A 279 -1.72 -14.10 19.83
CA GLU A 279 -3.02 -14.20 20.49
C GLU A 279 -3.89 -15.31 19.86
N TRP A 280 -3.80 -15.50 18.54
CA TRP A 280 -4.49 -16.62 17.87
C TRP A 280 -3.83 -17.98 18.08
N MET A 281 -2.50 -18.02 18.24
CA MET A 281 -1.75 -19.24 18.49
C MET A 281 -1.87 -19.75 19.93
N LYS A 282 -2.26 -18.89 20.89
CA LYS A 282 -2.52 -19.32 22.26
C LYS A 282 -3.44 -20.54 22.23
N PRO A 283 -3.10 -21.64 22.94
CA PRO A 283 -3.89 -22.84 22.91
C PRO A 283 -5.29 -22.53 23.42
N VAL A 284 -6.24 -22.44 22.47
CA VAL A 284 -7.65 -22.38 22.79
C VAL A 284 -7.95 -23.66 23.60
N PRO A 285 -8.45 -23.56 24.86
CA PRO A 285 -8.84 -24.73 25.63
C PRO A 285 -9.75 -25.63 24.79
N ALA A 286 -9.66 -26.95 24.95
CA ALA A 286 -10.46 -27.88 24.13
C ALA A 286 -11.97 -27.52 24.13
N GLU A 287 -12.47 -27.07 25.28
CA GLU A 287 -13.83 -26.56 25.49
C GLU A 287 -14.14 -25.31 24.64
N SER A 288 -13.16 -24.42 24.48
CA SER A 288 -13.29 -23.21 23.67
C SER A 288 -13.20 -23.51 22.16
N ARG A 289 -12.42 -24.52 21.74
CA ARG A 289 -12.38 -24.96 20.33
C ARG A 289 -13.73 -25.51 19.90
N HIS A 290 -14.29 -26.39 20.73
CA HIS A 290 -15.63 -26.91 20.51
C HIS A 290 -16.67 -25.78 20.47
N THR A 291 -16.53 -24.78 21.35
CA THR A 291 -17.40 -23.59 21.36
C THR A 291 -17.28 -22.76 20.08
N ILE A 292 -16.06 -22.53 19.57
CA ILE A 292 -15.84 -21.78 18.33
C ILE A 292 -16.41 -22.52 17.12
N ILE A 293 -16.18 -23.83 17.02
CA ILE A 293 -16.76 -24.65 15.95
C ILE A 293 -18.29 -24.65 16.03
N LYS A 294 -18.84 -24.79 17.24
CA LYS A 294 -20.28 -24.71 17.47
C LYS A 294 -20.85 -23.35 17.03
N LYS A 295 -20.24 -22.24 17.46
CA LYS A 295 -20.63 -20.87 17.03
C LYS A 295 -20.52 -20.69 15.52
N THR A 296 -19.47 -21.24 14.90
CA THR A 296 -19.27 -21.22 13.45
C THR A 296 -20.40 -21.96 12.75
N LEU A 297 -20.73 -23.18 13.19
CA LEU A 297 -21.84 -23.97 12.65
C LEU A 297 -23.20 -23.30 12.85
N GLU A 298 -23.43 -22.67 14.02
CA GLU A 298 -24.65 -21.91 14.30
C GLU A 298 -24.78 -20.72 13.36
N TYR A 299 -23.70 -19.95 13.19
CA TYR A 299 -23.66 -18.83 12.26
C TYR A 299 -23.92 -19.28 10.81
N LEU A 300 -23.26 -20.36 10.37
CA LEU A 300 -23.48 -20.91 9.04
C LEU A 300 -24.94 -21.37 8.84
N LYS A 301 -25.62 -21.86 9.88
CA LYS A 301 -27.03 -22.25 9.78
C LYS A 301 -27.98 -21.06 9.73
N GLN A 302 -27.65 -19.97 10.44
CA GLN A 302 -28.50 -18.78 10.53
C GLN A 302 -28.33 -17.83 9.33
N ASP A 303 -27.10 -17.66 8.84
CA ASP A 303 -26.74 -16.62 7.87
C ASP A 303 -26.02 -17.20 6.63
N PHE A 304 -26.42 -18.40 6.20
CA PHE A 304 -25.78 -19.10 5.08
C PHE A 304 -25.78 -18.30 3.77
N GLU A 305 -26.74 -17.39 3.56
CA GLU A 305 -26.86 -16.59 2.34
C GLU A 305 -25.63 -15.69 2.14
N PHE A 306 -25.22 -14.98 3.19
CA PHE A 306 -24.10 -14.02 3.13
C PHE A 306 -22.83 -14.53 3.80
N ALA A 307 -22.86 -15.68 4.45
CA ALA A 307 -21.68 -16.28 5.08
C ALA A 307 -20.51 -16.40 4.11
N THR A 308 -19.36 -15.90 4.55
CA THR A 308 -18.05 -16.09 3.92
C THR A 308 -17.08 -16.52 5.01
N LEU A 309 -15.96 -17.14 4.62
CA LEU A 309 -14.92 -17.48 5.59
C LEU A 309 -14.44 -16.21 6.31
N ASP A 310 -14.30 -15.09 5.58
CA ASP A 310 -13.83 -13.82 6.11
C ASP A 310 -14.76 -13.24 7.17
N ASN A 311 -16.05 -13.06 6.85
CA ASN A 311 -16.99 -12.49 7.81
C ASN A 311 -17.24 -13.42 9.01
N THR A 312 -17.18 -14.74 8.80
CA THR A 312 -17.35 -15.70 9.89
C THR A 312 -16.16 -15.66 10.84
N ALA A 313 -14.95 -15.64 10.30
CA ALA A 313 -13.72 -15.54 11.08
C ALA A 313 -13.72 -14.28 11.95
N ARG A 314 -14.11 -13.12 11.40
CA ARG A 314 -14.28 -11.89 12.18
C ARG A 314 -15.29 -12.04 13.32
N LYS A 315 -16.44 -12.68 13.08
CA LYS A 315 -17.47 -12.91 14.11
C LYS A 315 -17.02 -13.82 15.24
N VAL A 316 -16.10 -14.75 14.97
CA VAL A 316 -15.51 -15.63 15.98
C VAL A 316 -14.12 -15.16 16.44
N HIS A 317 -13.74 -13.93 16.11
CA HIS A 317 -12.48 -13.28 16.47
C HIS A 317 -11.21 -14.04 16.01
N MET A 318 -11.24 -14.61 14.81
CA MET A 318 -10.16 -15.38 14.19
C MET A 318 -9.73 -14.80 12.85
N THR A 319 -8.56 -15.22 12.36
CA THR A 319 -8.27 -15.10 10.92
C THR A 319 -9.06 -16.09 10.11
N PRO A 320 -9.34 -15.76 8.84
CA PRO A 320 -9.92 -16.69 7.88
C PRO A 320 -9.09 -17.97 7.75
N THR A 321 -7.77 -17.84 7.67
CA THR A 321 -6.83 -18.96 7.52
C THR A 321 -6.90 -19.91 8.72
N TYR A 322 -6.84 -19.38 9.94
CA TYR A 322 -6.91 -20.20 11.15
C TYR A 322 -8.29 -20.83 11.34
N LEU A 323 -9.38 -20.10 11.09
CA LEU A 323 -10.71 -20.67 11.15
C LEU A 323 -10.86 -21.83 10.15
N SER A 324 -10.35 -21.68 8.92
CA SER A 324 -10.37 -22.76 7.93
C SER A 324 -9.65 -24.02 8.43
N ALA A 325 -8.45 -23.84 8.98
CA ALA A 325 -7.64 -24.93 9.52
C ALA A 325 -8.31 -25.62 10.72
N LEU A 326 -8.75 -24.83 11.71
CA LEU A 326 -9.44 -25.32 12.91
C LEU A 326 -10.73 -26.06 12.53
N PHE A 327 -11.49 -25.51 11.58
CA PHE A 327 -12.74 -26.09 11.12
C PHE A 327 -12.54 -27.44 10.44
N LYS A 328 -11.56 -27.53 9.52
CA LYS A 328 -11.21 -28.79 8.85
C LYS A 328 -10.73 -29.85 9.84
N ASN A 329 -9.83 -29.48 10.74
CA ASN A 329 -9.28 -30.39 11.74
C ASN A 329 -10.34 -30.89 12.74
N SER A 330 -11.32 -30.04 13.07
CA SER A 330 -12.35 -30.38 14.06
C SER A 330 -13.56 -31.11 13.45
N THR A 331 -13.89 -30.84 12.18
CA THR A 331 -15.12 -31.36 11.54
C THR A 331 -14.86 -32.38 10.44
N GLY A 332 -13.61 -32.52 9.98
CA GLY A 332 -13.24 -33.34 8.82
C GLY A 332 -13.65 -32.75 7.47
N LYS A 333 -14.33 -31.59 7.43
CA LYS A 333 -14.76 -30.90 6.22
C LYS A 333 -14.21 -29.48 6.18
N THR A 334 -13.94 -28.95 5.00
CA THR A 334 -13.60 -27.53 4.86
C THR A 334 -14.83 -26.65 5.16
N PHE A 335 -14.58 -25.40 5.56
CA PHE A 335 -15.65 -24.41 5.77
C PHE A 335 -16.55 -24.27 4.54
N ILE A 336 -15.95 -24.23 3.34
CA ILE A 336 -16.65 -24.07 2.06
C ILE A 336 -17.51 -25.29 1.74
N GLU A 337 -17.03 -26.50 2.02
CA GLU A 337 -17.83 -27.72 1.86
C GLU A 337 -19.05 -27.72 2.79
N GLN A 338 -18.86 -27.37 4.06
CA GLN A 338 -19.97 -27.31 5.02
C GLN A 338 -21.01 -26.25 4.62
N LEU A 339 -20.57 -25.05 4.23
CA LEU A 339 -21.46 -24.00 3.76
C LEU A 339 -22.21 -24.43 2.49
N THR A 340 -21.51 -25.10 1.57
CA THR A 340 -22.14 -25.65 0.37
C THR A 340 -23.21 -26.68 0.72
N ASP A 341 -22.93 -27.61 1.63
CA ASP A 341 -23.91 -28.61 2.07
C ASP A 341 -25.16 -27.93 2.66
N ILE A 342 -24.99 -26.92 3.53
CA ILE A 342 -26.11 -26.16 4.11
C ILE A 342 -26.93 -25.45 3.03
N ARG A 343 -26.27 -24.76 2.09
CA ARG A 343 -26.94 -24.04 0.99
C ARG A 343 -27.72 -24.98 0.07
N ILE A 344 -27.17 -26.16 -0.22
CA ILE A 344 -27.85 -27.17 -1.06
C ILE A 344 -29.05 -27.77 -0.35
N GLU A 345 -28.97 -28.07 0.95
CA GLU A 345 -30.14 -28.53 1.70
C GLU A 345 -31.25 -27.46 1.74
N LYS A 346 -30.90 -26.20 1.97
CA LYS A 346 -31.86 -25.09 1.89
C LYS A 346 -32.45 -24.92 0.49
N ALA A 347 -31.65 -25.12 -0.55
CA ALA A 347 -32.15 -25.12 -1.93
C ALA A 347 -33.16 -26.25 -2.16
N LYS A 348 -32.88 -27.47 -1.69
CA LYS A 348 -33.83 -28.60 -1.80
C LYS A 348 -35.17 -28.30 -1.12
N ASP A 349 -35.15 -27.65 0.04
CA ASP A 349 -36.37 -27.24 0.74
C ASP A 349 -37.18 -26.23 -0.07
N MET A 350 -36.51 -25.20 -0.62
CA MET A 350 -37.17 -24.20 -1.48
C MET A 350 -37.70 -24.80 -2.78
N LEU A 351 -36.96 -25.72 -3.40
CA LEU A 351 -37.37 -26.37 -4.65
C LEU A 351 -38.61 -27.25 -4.46
N ARG A 352 -38.77 -27.89 -3.28
CA ARG A 352 -39.93 -28.71 -2.91
C ARG A 352 -41.13 -27.90 -2.45
N GLY A 353 -40.88 -26.84 -1.67
CA GLY A 353 -41.93 -26.11 -0.95
C GLY A 353 -42.43 -24.83 -1.62
N THR A 354 -41.85 -24.42 -2.76
CA THR A 354 -42.16 -23.12 -3.38
C THR A 354 -42.19 -23.18 -4.91
N HIS A 355 -42.80 -22.16 -5.53
CA HIS A 355 -42.81 -21.95 -6.98
C HIS A 355 -41.68 -21.04 -7.49
N LEU A 356 -40.66 -20.78 -6.65
CA LEU A 356 -39.55 -19.90 -7.01
C LEU A 356 -38.80 -20.44 -8.24
N LYS A 357 -38.40 -19.56 -9.15
CA LYS A 357 -37.57 -19.94 -10.30
C LYS A 357 -36.16 -20.33 -9.82
N ASN A 358 -35.46 -21.15 -10.58
CA ASN A 358 -34.15 -21.67 -10.17
C ASN A 358 -33.12 -20.57 -9.90
N TYR A 359 -33.17 -19.44 -10.62
CA TYR A 359 -32.28 -18.31 -10.35
C TYR A 359 -32.63 -17.59 -9.04
N GLU A 360 -33.92 -17.53 -8.66
CA GLU A 360 -34.37 -16.93 -7.39
C GLU A 360 -33.94 -17.81 -6.21
N VAL A 361 -34.02 -19.13 -6.37
CA VAL A 361 -33.48 -20.08 -5.38
C VAL A 361 -31.96 -19.92 -5.26
N ALA A 362 -31.24 -19.81 -6.38
CA ALA A 362 -29.79 -19.60 -6.38
C ALA A 362 -29.39 -18.34 -5.60
N GLU A 363 -30.07 -17.23 -5.86
CA GLU A 363 -29.83 -15.95 -5.18
C GLU A 363 -30.11 -16.07 -3.68
N LYS A 364 -31.28 -16.59 -3.28
CA LYS A 364 -31.69 -16.75 -1.88
C LYS A 364 -30.82 -17.71 -1.07
N VAL A 365 -30.11 -18.63 -1.72
CA VAL A 365 -29.16 -19.51 -1.03
C VAL A 365 -27.72 -19.03 -1.14
N GLY A 366 -27.48 -17.82 -1.62
CA GLY A 366 -26.18 -17.14 -1.56
C GLY A 366 -25.27 -17.37 -2.78
N TYR A 367 -25.84 -17.71 -3.94
CA TYR A 367 -25.11 -17.77 -5.21
C TYR A 367 -25.51 -16.63 -6.13
N LYS A 368 -24.53 -15.80 -6.52
CA LYS A 368 -24.75 -14.71 -7.50
C LYS A 368 -24.96 -15.23 -8.93
N ASP A 369 -24.37 -16.39 -9.26
CA ASP A 369 -24.48 -17.00 -10.58
C ASP A 369 -25.33 -18.27 -10.50
N SER A 370 -26.50 -18.23 -11.16
CA SER A 370 -27.46 -19.34 -11.19
C SER A 370 -26.96 -20.57 -11.97
N ARG A 371 -26.08 -20.39 -12.95
CA ARG A 371 -25.45 -21.50 -13.69
C ARG A 371 -24.44 -22.22 -12.79
N TYR A 372 -23.60 -21.47 -12.09
CA TYR A 372 -22.66 -22.04 -11.12
C TYR A 372 -23.40 -22.81 -10.02
N PHE A 373 -24.47 -22.23 -9.46
CA PHE A 373 -25.36 -22.93 -8.53
C PHE A 373 -25.88 -24.26 -9.11
N SER A 374 -26.40 -24.25 -10.34
CA SER A 374 -26.96 -25.46 -10.97
C SER A 374 -25.92 -26.57 -11.13
N GLN A 375 -24.67 -26.22 -11.45
CA GLN A 375 -23.56 -27.16 -11.53
C GLN A 375 -23.22 -27.76 -10.16
N ILE A 376 -23.11 -26.92 -9.14
CA ILE A 376 -22.81 -27.38 -7.77
C ILE A 376 -23.95 -28.25 -7.23
N PHE A 377 -25.21 -27.85 -7.46
CA PHE A 377 -26.39 -28.63 -7.06
C PHE A 377 -26.38 -30.00 -7.74
N LYS A 378 -26.20 -30.06 -9.07
CA LYS A 378 -26.11 -31.33 -9.79
C LYS A 378 -24.95 -32.21 -9.30
N LYS A 379 -23.80 -31.62 -9.01
CA LYS A 379 -22.65 -32.35 -8.45
C LYS A 379 -22.95 -32.95 -7.07
N LYS A 380 -23.69 -32.23 -6.22
CA LYS A 380 -24.00 -32.64 -4.84
C LYS A 380 -25.21 -33.58 -4.75
N VAL A 381 -26.19 -33.43 -5.64
CA VAL A 381 -27.49 -34.12 -5.58
C VAL A 381 -27.64 -35.20 -6.65
N GLY A 382 -26.84 -35.15 -7.72
CA GLY A 382 -26.95 -36.03 -8.89
C GLY A 382 -27.96 -35.57 -9.94
N LEU A 383 -28.86 -34.65 -9.57
CA LEU A 383 -29.91 -34.09 -10.43
C LEU A 383 -29.75 -32.57 -10.53
N SER A 384 -30.12 -31.99 -11.66
CA SER A 384 -30.26 -30.54 -11.77
C SER A 384 -31.41 -30.02 -10.90
N PRO A 385 -31.42 -28.72 -10.53
CA PRO A 385 -32.51 -28.15 -9.74
C PRO A 385 -33.91 -28.36 -10.35
N SER A 386 -34.03 -28.29 -11.68
CA SER A 386 -35.30 -28.55 -12.38
C SER A 386 -35.70 -30.02 -12.28
N GLU A 387 -34.79 -30.95 -12.59
CA GLU A 387 -35.05 -32.39 -12.50
C GLU A 387 -35.44 -32.80 -11.07
N TYR A 388 -34.78 -32.21 -10.07
CA TYR A 388 -35.10 -32.45 -8.66
C TYR A 388 -36.50 -31.95 -8.29
N ARG A 389 -36.92 -30.78 -8.80
CA ARG A 389 -38.29 -30.28 -8.61
C ARG A 389 -39.32 -31.19 -9.25
N ASP A 390 -39.11 -31.57 -10.51
CA ASP A 390 -40.07 -32.41 -11.25
C ASP A 390 -40.26 -33.77 -10.58
N LEU A 391 -39.19 -34.31 -9.97
CA LEU A 391 -39.24 -35.55 -9.20
C LEU A 391 -40.02 -35.41 -7.89
N THR A 392 -39.94 -34.26 -7.23
CA THR A 392 -40.51 -34.02 -5.89
C THR A 392 -41.86 -33.30 -5.91
N ALA A 393 -42.30 -32.84 -7.09
CA ALA A 393 -43.63 -32.29 -7.33
C ALA A 393 -44.70 -33.38 -7.58
N LYS A 394 -44.30 -34.66 -7.52
CA LYS A 394 -45.20 -35.82 -7.40
C LYS A 394 -45.46 -36.13 -5.94
#